data_AF-A0A1Z1C537-F1
#
_entry.id   AF-A0A1Z1C537-F1
#
_cell.length_a   1.000
_cell.length_b   1.000
_cell.length_c   1.000
_cell.angle_alpha   90.00
_cell.angle_beta   90.00
_cell.angle_gamma   90.00
#
_symmetry.space_group_name_H-M   'P 1'
#
loop_
_entity.id
_entity.type
_entity.pdbx_description
1 polymer ?
#
loop_
_entity_poly.entity_id
_entity_poly.type
_entity_poly.pdbx_seq_one_letter_code
_entity_poly.pdbx_strand_id
1 'polypeptide(L)'
;MADDVEEFISKHKLHVPVMIGHSMGAKVAMTVALRSPERVSALVPVDNAPVDASLSSDFPKYIQGMREVDEAGVKKQVEADNVLKNYVEALPIRQFLLTNLIPSPNREHLQFRIPLKILAASLDYMGDFPFKDPDEARYDGPTLVIRGTKSHYVPDDVLPLIGRFFPRFELRDIESGHWVISEKPEAFRQAVVDFLQEKEARDD
;
A
#
# COMPACT_ATOMS: atom_id res chain seq x y z
N MET A 1 7.23 -8.98 6.81
CA MET A 1 6.01 -8.61 6.06
C MET A 1 5.71 -9.62 4.95
N ALA A 2 6.54 -9.78 3.92
CA ALA A 2 6.29 -10.78 2.87
C ALA A 2 6.21 -12.21 3.45
N ASP A 3 7.14 -12.57 4.34
CA ASP A 3 7.11 -13.87 5.03
C ASP A 3 5.79 -14.09 5.80
N ASP A 4 5.28 -13.06 6.48
CA ASP A 4 4.02 -13.14 7.25
C ASP A 4 2.82 -13.41 6.34
N VAL A 5 2.82 -12.83 5.14
CA VAL A 5 1.79 -13.04 4.12
C VAL A 5 1.88 -14.45 3.55
N GLU A 6 3.10 -14.92 3.23
CA GLU A 6 3.34 -16.30 2.77
C GLU A 6 2.89 -17.32 3.81
N GLU A 7 3.15 -17.07 5.10
CA GLU A 7 2.68 -17.89 6.22
C GLU A 7 1.16 -17.85 6.33
N PHE A 8 0.53 -16.68 6.21
CA PHE A 8 -0.92 -16.54 6.24
C PHE A 8 -1.59 -17.37 5.13
N ILE A 9 -1.08 -17.30 3.89
CA ILE A 9 -1.56 -18.11 2.76
C ILE A 9 -1.47 -19.61 3.10
N SER A 10 -0.33 -20.05 3.64
CA SER A 10 -0.12 -21.45 4.05
C SER A 10 -1.11 -21.88 5.13
N LYS A 11 -1.20 -21.10 6.21
CA LYS A 11 -2.02 -21.38 7.38
C LYS A 11 -3.51 -21.49 7.05
N HIS A 12 -3.99 -20.62 6.17
CA HIS A 12 -5.38 -20.58 5.75
C HIS A 12 -5.68 -21.45 4.51
N LYS A 13 -4.69 -22.17 3.99
CA LYS A 13 -4.82 -23.04 2.80
C LYS A 13 -5.43 -22.31 1.61
N LEU A 14 -5.04 -21.05 1.41
CA LEU A 14 -5.51 -20.28 0.27
C LEU A 14 -4.87 -20.82 -1.01
N HIS A 15 -5.70 -21.22 -1.96
CA HIS A 15 -5.24 -21.73 -3.25
C HIS A 15 -4.87 -20.55 -4.16
N VAL A 16 -3.57 -20.33 -4.36
CA VAL A 16 -2.98 -19.35 -5.31
C VAL A 16 -3.74 -18.02 -5.39
N PRO A 17 -3.86 -17.24 -4.29
CA PRO A 17 -4.69 -16.03 -4.28
C PRO A 17 -4.20 -14.96 -5.28
N VAL A 18 -5.12 -14.05 -5.63
CA VAL A 18 -4.77 -12.77 -6.24
C VAL A 18 -4.23 -11.85 -5.14
N MET A 19 -3.07 -11.26 -5.40
CA MET A 19 -2.40 -10.37 -4.47
C MET A 19 -2.62 -8.91 -4.87
N ILE A 20 -3.35 -8.17 -4.04
CA ILE A 20 -3.57 -6.73 -4.22
C ILE A 20 -2.91 -5.99 -3.06
N GLY A 21 -2.07 -5.00 -3.37
CA GLY A 21 -1.37 -4.22 -2.36
C GLY A 21 -1.25 -2.76 -2.78
N HIS A 22 -1.48 -1.84 -1.85
CA HIS A 22 -1.30 -0.39 -2.07
C HIS A 22 -0.07 0.14 -1.37
N SER A 23 0.66 1.03 -2.02
CA SER A 23 1.86 1.67 -1.46
C SER A 23 2.88 0.63 -0.98
N MET A 24 3.29 0.66 0.30
CA MET A 24 4.13 -0.41 0.89
C MET A 24 3.51 -1.81 0.74
N GLY A 25 2.19 -1.94 0.81
CA GLY A 25 1.51 -3.21 0.56
C GLY A 25 1.72 -3.73 -0.86
N ALA A 26 1.91 -2.84 -1.84
CA ALA A 26 2.26 -3.22 -3.21
C ALA A 26 3.65 -3.85 -3.25
N LYS A 27 4.64 -3.27 -2.55
CA LYS A 27 5.99 -3.86 -2.42
C LYS A 27 5.96 -5.23 -1.76
N VAL A 28 5.13 -5.41 -0.73
CA VAL A 28 4.93 -6.72 -0.09
C VAL A 28 4.33 -7.71 -1.09
N ALA A 29 3.27 -7.35 -1.81
CA ALA A 29 2.65 -8.20 -2.82
C ALA A 29 3.62 -8.58 -3.95
N MET A 30 4.37 -7.61 -4.48
CA MET A 30 5.44 -7.81 -5.46
C MET A 30 6.51 -8.77 -4.93
N THR A 31 6.93 -8.59 -3.68
CA THR A 31 7.95 -9.44 -3.04
C THR A 31 7.47 -10.89 -2.91
N VAL A 32 6.22 -11.12 -2.50
CA VAL A 32 5.63 -12.46 -2.44
C VAL A 32 5.57 -13.10 -3.83
N ALA A 33 5.12 -12.35 -4.84
CA ALA A 33 5.03 -12.85 -6.21
C ALA A 33 6.40 -13.21 -6.82
N LEU A 34 7.46 -12.48 -6.49
CA LEU A 34 8.82 -12.77 -6.95
C LEU A 34 9.47 -13.94 -6.20
N ARG A 35 9.20 -14.08 -4.89
CA ARG A 35 9.74 -15.17 -4.06
C ARG A 35 9.06 -16.50 -4.30
N SER A 36 7.74 -16.47 -4.47
CA SER A 36 6.87 -17.64 -4.51
C SER A 36 5.88 -17.51 -5.69
N PRO A 37 6.35 -17.42 -6.95
CA PRO A 37 5.51 -17.14 -8.11
C PRO A 37 4.37 -18.15 -8.31
N GLU A 38 4.58 -19.41 -7.94
CA GLU A 38 3.59 -20.47 -8.00
C GLU A 38 2.46 -20.33 -6.98
N ARG A 39 2.60 -19.41 -6.00
CA ARG A 39 1.61 -19.17 -4.94
C ARG A 39 0.72 -17.96 -5.22
N VAL A 40 0.87 -17.30 -6.36
CA VAL A 40 0.12 -16.09 -6.73
C VAL A 40 -0.51 -16.31 -8.11
N SER A 41 -1.83 -16.14 -8.23
CA SER A 41 -2.52 -16.29 -9.52
C SER A 41 -2.55 -15.01 -10.36
N ALA A 42 -2.54 -13.85 -9.70
CA ALA A 42 -2.40 -12.55 -10.33
C ALA A 42 -1.91 -11.52 -9.29
N LEU A 43 -1.27 -10.47 -9.79
CA LEU A 43 -0.67 -9.42 -8.96
C LEU A 43 -1.26 -8.05 -9.33
N VAL A 44 -1.64 -7.26 -8.34
CA VAL A 44 -2.16 -5.90 -8.53
C VAL A 44 -1.43 -4.94 -7.57
N PRO A 45 -0.24 -4.42 -7.95
CA PRO A 45 0.42 -3.38 -7.19
C PRO A 45 -0.24 -2.03 -7.50
N VAL A 46 -0.70 -1.36 -6.45
CA VAL A 46 -1.40 -0.07 -6.53
C VAL A 46 -0.47 1.03 -6.06
N ASP A 47 -0.11 1.88 -7.01
CA ASP A 47 0.66 3.11 -6.87
C ASP A 47 2.00 2.92 -6.13
N ASN A 48 2.79 1.92 -6.56
CA ASN A 48 4.16 1.74 -6.11
C ASN A 48 5.07 1.00 -7.11
N ALA A 49 6.36 1.33 -7.06
CA ALA A 49 7.51 0.86 -7.83
C ALA A 49 8.23 -0.42 -7.28
N PRO A 50 8.82 -1.36 -8.06
CA PRO A 50 9.83 -2.30 -7.55
C PRO A 50 11.22 -1.62 -7.46
N VAL A 51 11.27 -0.45 -6.79
CA VAL A 51 12.48 0.36 -6.58
C VAL A 51 12.56 0.80 -5.14
N ASP A 52 13.75 1.15 -4.65
CA ASP A 52 13.85 1.90 -3.40
C ASP A 52 13.24 3.28 -3.60
N ALA A 53 12.41 3.70 -2.65
CA ALA A 53 11.77 4.99 -2.68
C ALA A 53 12.00 5.69 -1.34
N SER A 54 12.49 6.92 -1.36
CA SER A 54 12.36 7.77 -0.19
C SER A 54 10.87 7.97 0.06
N LEU A 55 10.40 7.64 1.27
CA LEU A 55 9.04 8.00 1.66
C LEU A 55 8.86 9.52 1.52
N SER A 56 7.66 9.93 1.12
CA SER A 56 7.31 11.36 1.10
C SER A 56 7.66 12.01 2.44
N SER A 57 8.15 13.25 2.39
CA SER A 57 8.40 14.11 3.55
C SER A 57 7.17 14.28 4.47
N ASP A 58 6.00 13.87 4.01
CA ASP A 58 4.75 13.96 4.74
C ASP A 58 4.58 12.86 5.78
N PHE A 59 5.09 11.64 5.54
CA PHE A 59 4.93 10.51 6.47
C PHE A 59 5.51 10.78 7.87
N PRO A 60 6.74 11.33 8.00
CA PRO A 60 7.25 11.76 9.30
C PRO A 60 6.35 12.77 10.01
N LYS A 61 5.78 13.74 9.26
CA LYS A 61 4.85 14.74 9.83
C LYS A 61 3.55 14.10 10.30
N TYR A 62 3.04 13.11 9.58
CA TYR A 62 1.83 12.39 9.96
C TYR A 62 2.04 11.66 11.28
N ILE A 63 3.16 10.95 11.40
CA ILE A 63 3.52 10.25 12.64
C ILE A 63 3.70 11.24 13.79
N GLN A 64 4.32 12.39 13.56
CA GLN A 64 4.45 13.44 14.57
C GLN A 64 3.08 13.93 15.05
N GLY A 65 2.16 14.28 14.14
CA GLY A 65 0.81 14.70 14.49
C GLY A 65 0.01 13.62 15.20
N MET A 66 0.15 12.35 14.78
CA MET A 66 -0.52 11.23 15.44
C MET A 66 0.00 11.01 16.86
N ARG A 67 1.30 11.22 17.11
CA ARG A 67 1.88 11.17 18.45
C ARG A 67 1.38 12.30 19.35
N GLU A 68 1.27 13.52 18.81
CA GLU A 68 0.72 14.64 19.57
C GLU A 68 -0.74 14.40 19.97
N VAL A 69 -1.53 13.76 19.09
CA VAL A 69 -2.90 13.34 19.42
C VAL A 69 -2.93 12.35 20.59
N ASP A 70 -2.06 11.32 20.57
CA ASP A 70 -1.95 10.34 21.66
C ASP A 70 -1.52 11.02 22.98
N GLU A 71 -0.56 11.94 22.92
CA GLU A 71 -0.05 12.69 24.07
C GLU A 71 -1.08 13.70 24.63
N ALA A 72 -1.96 14.23 23.79
CA ALA A 72 -2.99 15.19 24.18
C ALA A 72 -4.18 14.58 24.96
N GLY A 73 -4.31 13.24 24.98
CA GLY A 73 -5.38 12.57 25.73
C GLY A 73 -6.80 12.95 25.26
N VAL A 74 -6.97 13.16 23.95
CA VAL A 74 -8.24 13.59 23.35
C VAL A 74 -9.36 12.59 23.61
N LYS A 75 -10.60 13.08 23.79
CA LYS A 75 -11.78 12.24 24.07
C LYS A 75 -12.70 12.10 22.87
N LYS A 76 -12.58 13.00 21.89
CA LYS A 76 -13.42 13.03 20.69
C LYS A 76 -12.55 13.08 19.44
N GLN A 77 -13.01 12.42 18.38
CA GLN A 77 -12.33 12.42 17.09
C GLN A 77 -12.14 13.84 16.51
N VAL A 78 -13.08 14.76 16.79
CA VAL A 78 -12.96 16.18 16.37
C VAL A 78 -11.78 16.89 17.04
N GLU A 79 -11.44 16.53 18.28
CA GLU A 79 -10.27 17.08 18.99
C GLU A 79 -8.99 16.57 18.33
N ALA A 80 -8.95 15.27 17.99
CA ALA A 80 -7.85 14.67 17.25
C ALA A 80 -7.65 15.31 15.85
N ASP A 81 -8.73 15.54 15.10
CA ASP A 81 -8.68 16.23 13.80
C ASP A 81 -8.12 17.65 13.93
N ASN A 82 -8.46 18.37 15.01
CA ASN A 82 -7.93 19.71 15.25
C ASN A 82 -6.42 19.71 15.50
N VAL A 83 -5.88 18.72 16.21
CA VAL A 83 -4.43 18.55 16.36
C VAL A 83 -3.78 18.20 15.02
N LEU A 84 -4.35 17.23 14.29
CA LEU A 84 -3.81 16.78 13.00
C LEU A 84 -3.80 17.88 11.91
N LYS A 85 -4.68 18.87 11.98
CA LYS A 85 -4.68 20.02 11.05
C LYS A 85 -3.35 20.76 10.98
N ASN A 86 -2.59 20.78 12.08
CA ASN A 86 -1.28 21.42 12.12
C ASN A 86 -0.20 20.67 11.33
N TYR A 87 -0.45 19.40 10.99
CA TYR A 87 0.50 18.49 10.36
C TYR A 87 0.08 18.01 8.98
N VAL A 88 -1.23 17.96 8.74
CA VAL A 88 -1.84 17.36 7.55
C VAL A 88 -2.91 18.31 7.03
N GLU A 89 -2.63 19.00 5.92
CA GLU A 89 -3.56 19.97 5.33
C GLU A 89 -4.79 19.30 4.69
N ALA A 90 -4.57 18.18 4.00
CA ALA A 90 -5.62 17.47 3.28
C ALA A 90 -6.58 16.75 4.23
N LEU A 91 -7.85 17.20 4.25
CA LEU A 91 -8.92 16.58 5.05
C LEU A 91 -9.08 15.07 4.80
N PRO A 92 -9.08 14.56 3.54
CA PRO A 92 -9.22 13.13 3.29
C PRO A 92 -8.14 12.29 3.97
N ILE A 93 -6.89 12.79 4.01
CA ILE A 93 -5.77 12.10 4.66
C ILE A 93 -5.96 12.09 6.18
N ARG A 94 -6.35 13.22 6.79
CA ARG A 94 -6.68 13.25 8.23
C ARG A 94 -7.76 12.23 8.59
N GLN A 95 -8.85 12.20 7.83
CA GLN A 95 -9.94 11.26 8.06
C GLN A 95 -9.48 9.81 7.90
N PHE A 96 -8.62 9.51 6.93
CA PHE A 96 -8.00 8.19 6.79
C PHE A 96 -7.16 7.82 8.02
N LEU A 97 -6.26 8.69 8.49
CA LEU A 97 -5.45 8.43 9.68
C LEU A 97 -6.34 8.14 10.89
N LEU A 98 -7.37 8.96 11.11
CA LEU A 98 -8.32 8.86 12.21
C LEU A 98 -9.16 7.57 12.21
N THR A 99 -9.17 6.78 11.13
CA THR A 99 -9.77 5.43 11.14
C THR A 99 -9.05 4.46 12.07
N ASN A 100 -7.80 4.77 12.45
CA ASN A 100 -7.00 3.98 13.39
C ASN A 100 -7.10 4.49 14.84
N LEU A 101 -7.86 5.55 15.08
CA LEU A 101 -8.06 6.13 16.41
C LEU A 101 -9.15 5.34 17.15
N ILE A 102 -8.78 4.72 18.28
CA ILE A 102 -9.66 3.85 19.06
C ILE A 102 -9.68 4.27 20.54
N PRO A 103 -10.69 3.86 21.34
CA PRO A 103 -10.63 4.03 22.78
C PRO A 103 -9.39 3.34 23.38
N SER A 104 -8.70 4.05 24.27
CA SER A 104 -7.62 3.50 25.10
C SER A 104 -8.13 2.33 25.96
N PRO A 105 -7.23 1.44 26.44
CA PRO A 105 -7.62 0.28 27.27
C PRO A 105 -8.44 0.64 28.51
N ASN A 106 -8.15 1.80 29.14
CA ASN A 106 -8.91 2.30 30.29
C ASN A 106 -10.14 3.15 29.90
N ARG A 107 -10.36 3.38 28.60
CA ARG A 107 -11.46 4.15 28.01
C ARG A 107 -11.53 5.62 28.43
N GLU A 108 -10.43 6.20 28.91
CA GLU A 108 -10.41 7.59 29.37
C GLU A 108 -10.19 8.59 28.23
N HIS A 109 -9.49 8.16 27.19
CA HIS A 109 -9.14 8.93 26.00
C HIS A 109 -9.09 8.03 24.76
N LEU A 110 -8.89 8.63 23.60
CA LEU A 110 -8.65 7.96 22.33
C LEU A 110 -7.14 7.90 22.05
N GLN A 111 -6.70 6.80 21.45
CA GLN A 111 -5.30 6.58 21.06
C GLN A 111 -5.24 5.84 19.73
N PHE A 112 -4.16 5.99 18.97
CA PHE A 112 -3.94 5.20 17.77
C PHE A 112 -3.64 3.74 18.11
N ARG A 113 -4.29 2.81 17.40
CA ARG A 113 -4.00 1.36 17.54
C ARG A 113 -2.66 0.94 16.93
N ILE A 114 -2.08 1.81 16.10
CA ILE A 114 -0.83 1.55 15.38
C ILE A 114 0.33 1.85 16.33
N PRO A 115 1.36 1.00 16.42
CA PRO A 115 2.52 1.25 17.26
C PRO A 115 3.40 2.37 16.66
N LEU A 116 3.04 3.63 16.92
CA LEU A 116 3.66 4.81 16.30
C LEU A 116 5.18 4.89 16.52
N LYS A 117 5.67 4.44 17.68
CA LYS A 117 7.12 4.39 17.97
C LYS A 117 7.86 3.43 17.05
N ILE A 118 7.29 2.23 16.81
CA ILE A 118 7.88 1.23 15.91
C ILE A 118 7.79 1.76 14.48
N LEU A 119 6.63 2.27 14.09
CA LEU A 119 6.42 2.83 12.76
C LEU A 119 7.42 3.95 12.44
N ALA A 120 7.65 4.86 13.39
CA ALA A 120 8.64 5.94 13.25
C ALA A 120 10.06 5.41 13.04
N ALA A 121 10.47 4.41 13.82
CA ALA A 121 11.80 3.80 13.73
C ALA A 121 11.99 2.97 12.45
N SER A 122 10.90 2.52 11.83
CA SER A 122 10.93 1.70 10.62
C SER A 122 10.76 2.50 9.32
N LEU A 123 10.51 3.81 9.38
CA LEU A 123 10.24 4.64 8.20
C LEU A 123 11.29 4.48 7.10
N ASP A 124 12.57 4.56 7.45
CA ASP A 124 13.66 4.51 6.48
C ASP A 124 13.69 3.20 5.69
N TYR A 125 13.30 2.09 6.32
CA TYR A 125 13.29 0.75 5.71
C TYR A 125 12.01 0.45 4.92
N MET A 126 10.92 1.17 5.17
CA MET A 126 9.65 0.94 4.45
C MET A 126 9.71 1.35 2.98
N GLY A 127 10.68 2.20 2.65
CA GLY A 127 11.01 2.61 1.29
C GLY A 127 11.75 1.56 0.47
N ASP A 128 12.33 0.53 1.11
CA ASP A 128 13.21 -0.41 0.43
C ASP A 128 12.44 -1.41 -0.44
N PHE A 129 13.10 -1.92 -1.48
CA PHE A 129 12.65 -3.07 -2.25
C PHE A 129 13.74 -4.15 -2.25
N PRO A 130 13.44 -5.40 -1.83
CA PRO A 130 14.47 -6.40 -1.55
C PRO A 130 15.13 -6.99 -2.79
N PHE A 131 14.54 -6.83 -3.98
CA PHE A 131 15.10 -7.33 -5.24
C PHE A 131 15.78 -6.22 -6.03
N LYS A 132 17.04 -6.42 -6.41
CA LYS A 132 17.83 -5.44 -7.17
C LYS A 132 18.10 -5.87 -8.60
N ASP A 133 18.16 -7.19 -8.85
CA ASP A 133 18.39 -7.75 -10.16
C ASP A 133 17.11 -8.48 -10.67
N PRO A 134 16.43 -7.95 -11.69
CA PRO A 134 15.28 -8.63 -12.31
C PRO A 134 15.65 -9.86 -13.14
N ASP A 135 16.93 -10.13 -13.39
CA ASP A 135 17.36 -11.38 -14.04
C ASP A 135 17.45 -12.54 -13.03
N GLU A 136 17.50 -12.24 -11.72
CA GLU A 136 17.52 -13.25 -10.64
C GLU A 136 16.12 -13.58 -10.10
N ALA A 137 15.15 -12.70 -10.29
CA ALA A 137 13.78 -12.89 -9.82
C ALA A 137 12.77 -12.29 -10.80
N ARG A 138 11.80 -13.10 -11.22
CA ARG A 138 10.78 -12.71 -12.18
C ARG A 138 9.46 -13.41 -11.89
N TYR A 139 8.37 -12.67 -12.05
CA TYR A 139 7.02 -13.20 -11.94
C TYR A 139 6.33 -13.12 -13.29
N ASP A 140 6.25 -14.25 -13.99
CA ASP A 140 5.59 -14.36 -15.28
C ASP A 140 4.06 -14.45 -15.15
N GLY A 141 3.44 -14.18 -13.99
CA GLY A 141 1.99 -14.18 -13.82
C GLY A 141 1.29 -12.92 -14.37
N PRO A 142 -0.04 -12.92 -14.56
CA PRO A 142 -0.78 -11.73 -14.97
C PRO A 142 -0.61 -10.64 -13.90
N THR A 143 -0.29 -9.42 -14.33
CA THR A 143 -0.03 -8.29 -13.43
C THR A 143 -0.78 -7.06 -13.88
N LEU A 144 -1.50 -6.39 -12.98
CA LEU A 144 -2.16 -5.11 -13.22
C LEU A 144 -1.52 -4.03 -12.36
N VAL A 145 -0.67 -3.20 -12.96
CA VAL A 145 -0.11 -2.02 -12.28
C VAL A 145 -1.13 -0.90 -12.33
N ILE A 146 -1.58 -0.43 -11.16
CA ILE A 146 -2.46 0.72 -11.06
C ILE A 146 -1.63 1.94 -10.66
N ARG A 147 -1.71 3.03 -11.43
CA ARG A 147 -0.94 4.26 -11.20
C ARG A 147 -1.88 5.45 -10.95
N GLY A 148 -1.64 6.19 -9.86
CA GLY A 148 -2.25 7.49 -9.65
C GLY A 148 -1.53 8.54 -10.50
N THR A 149 -2.20 9.18 -11.46
CA THR A 149 -1.51 10.08 -12.41
C THR A 149 -0.99 11.38 -11.78
N LYS A 150 -1.43 11.71 -10.56
CA LYS A 150 -0.93 12.86 -9.78
C LYS A 150 0.03 12.41 -8.66
N SER A 151 0.43 11.15 -8.67
CA SER A 151 1.38 10.54 -7.74
C SER A 151 2.77 10.45 -8.36
N HIS A 152 3.79 10.37 -7.50
CA HIS A 152 5.19 10.25 -7.91
C HIS A 152 5.76 8.83 -7.69
N TYR A 153 4.94 7.86 -7.27
CA TYR A 153 5.42 6.52 -6.91
C TYR A 153 5.64 5.58 -8.11
N VAL A 154 5.03 5.88 -9.27
CA VAL A 154 5.20 5.09 -10.51
C VAL A 154 5.49 6.03 -11.69
N PRO A 155 6.65 6.71 -11.71
CA PRO A 155 7.05 7.54 -12.85
C PRO A 155 7.29 6.70 -14.12
N ASP A 156 7.27 7.34 -15.30
CA ASP A 156 7.41 6.61 -16.58
C ASP A 156 8.75 5.88 -16.72
N ASP A 157 9.80 6.38 -16.08
CA ASP A 157 11.16 5.82 -16.11
C ASP A 157 11.31 4.49 -15.37
N VAL A 158 10.40 4.15 -14.44
CA VAL A 158 10.40 2.84 -13.76
C VAL A 158 9.59 1.77 -14.51
N LEU A 159 8.81 2.13 -15.52
CA LEU A 159 8.00 1.17 -16.30
C LEU A 159 8.84 0.08 -17.00
N PRO A 160 10.02 0.39 -17.60
CA PRO A 160 10.89 -0.65 -18.14
C PRO A 160 11.33 -1.66 -17.08
N LEU A 161 11.64 -1.21 -15.86
CA LEU A 161 12.05 -2.09 -14.76
C LEU A 161 10.89 -2.96 -14.27
N ILE A 162 9.68 -2.39 -14.14
CA ILE A 162 8.46 -3.15 -13.88
C ILE A 162 8.31 -4.26 -14.92
N GLY A 163 8.48 -3.96 -16.21
CA GLY A 163 8.39 -4.95 -17.28
C GLY A 163 9.46 -6.05 -17.22
N ARG A 164 10.61 -5.81 -16.60
CA ARG A 164 11.63 -6.86 -16.40
C ARG A 164 11.23 -7.84 -15.28
N PHE A 165 10.73 -7.33 -14.16
CA PHE A 165 10.22 -8.15 -13.05
C PHE A 165 8.88 -8.83 -13.36
N PHE A 166 8.00 -8.11 -14.09
CA PHE A 166 6.60 -8.45 -14.34
C PHE A 166 6.28 -8.31 -15.84
N PRO A 167 6.78 -9.19 -16.71
CA PRO A 167 6.67 -9.08 -18.18
C PRO A 167 5.25 -9.09 -18.74
N ARG A 168 4.29 -9.65 -18.01
CA ARG A 168 2.85 -9.67 -18.37
C ARG A 168 2.07 -8.56 -17.66
N PHE A 169 2.70 -7.43 -17.39
CA PHE A 169 2.01 -6.30 -16.77
C PHE A 169 1.14 -5.54 -17.77
N GLU A 170 -0.02 -5.10 -17.29
CA GLU A 170 -0.85 -4.08 -17.90
C GLU A 170 -0.82 -2.85 -16.98
N LEU A 171 -0.78 -1.64 -17.56
CA LEU A 171 -0.82 -0.39 -16.81
C LEU A 171 -2.21 0.24 -16.90
N ARG A 172 -2.78 0.61 -15.75
CA ARG A 172 -4.01 1.40 -15.67
C ARG A 172 -3.77 2.69 -14.90
N ASP A 173 -3.98 3.79 -15.60
CA ASP A 173 -3.88 5.14 -15.05
C ASP A 173 -5.23 5.59 -14.47
N ILE A 174 -5.20 6.10 -13.24
CA ILE A 174 -6.36 6.67 -12.55
C ILE A 174 -6.02 8.09 -12.11
N GLU A 175 -6.87 9.05 -12.49
CA GLU A 175 -6.67 10.48 -12.18
C GLU A 175 -6.84 10.78 -10.69
N SER A 176 -5.81 10.47 -9.91
CA SER A 176 -5.76 10.55 -8.44
C SER A 176 -4.34 10.81 -7.96
N GLY A 177 -4.21 11.28 -6.72
CA GLY A 177 -2.95 11.26 -6.00
C GLY A 177 -2.59 9.85 -5.54
N HIS A 178 -1.76 9.76 -4.49
CA HIS A 178 -1.30 8.49 -3.96
C HIS A 178 -2.43 7.61 -3.40
N TRP A 179 -3.53 8.21 -2.93
CA TRP A 179 -4.61 7.52 -2.24
C TRP A 179 -5.67 7.00 -3.20
N VAL A 180 -5.26 6.34 -4.29
CA VAL A 180 -6.12 5.90 -5.42
C VAL A 180 -7.42 5.26 -4.95
N ILE A 181 -7.35 4.31 -4.01
CA ILE A 181 -8.51 3.57 -3.49
C ILE A 181 -9.50 4.48 -2.76
N SER A 182 -9.01 5.52 -2.06
CA SER A 182 -9.86 6.46 -1.31
C SER A 182 -10.34 7.64 -2.17
N GLU A 183 -9.50 8.13 -3.09
CA GLU A 183 -9.82 9.26 -3.96
C GLU A 183 -10.74 8.85 -5.11
N LYS A 184 -10.53 7.66 -5.68
CA LYS A 184 -11.23 7.14 -6.88
C LYS A 184 -11.64 5.67 -6.69
N PRO A 185 -12.43 5.33 -5.65
CA PRO A 185 -12.79 3.95 -5.33
C PRO A 185 -13.47 3.22 -6.49
N GLU A 186 -14.32 3.92 -7.24
CA GLU A 186 -15.06 3.34 -8.36
C GLU A 186 -14.15 2.98 -9.54
N ALA A 187 -13.26 3.90 -9.92
CA ALA A 187 -12.31 3.67 -11.00
C ALA A 187 -11.33 2.54 -10.64
N PHE A 188 -10.85 2.52 -9.39
CA PHE A 188 -10.03 1.43 -8.89
C PHE A 188 -10.75 0.09 -8.97
N ARG A 189 -11.99 0.02 -8.45
CA ARG A 189 -12.80 -1.21 -8.48
C ARG A 189 -13.03 -1.70 -9.90
N GLN A 190 -13.41 -0.81 -10.81
CA GLN A 190 -13.66 -1.17 -12.21
C GLN A 190 -12.40 -1.73 -12.87
N ALA A 191 -11.25 -1.06 -12.71
CA ALA A 191 -9.98 -1.51 -13.27
C ALA A 191 -9.58 -2.91 -12.78
N VAL A 192 -9.79 -3.20 -11.49
CA VAL A 192 -9.50 -4.52 -10.91
C VAL A 192 -10.48 -5.58 -11.41
N VAL A 193 -11.79 -5.28 -11.44
CA VAL A 193 -12.81 -6.23 -11.90
C VAL A 193 -12.61 -6.59 -13.37
N ASP A 194 -12.36 -5.60 -14.23
CA ASP A 194 -12.14 -5.82 -15.67
C ASP A 194 -10.93 -6.73 -15.89
N PHE A 195 -9.81 -6.43 -15.23
CA PHE A 195 -8.60 -7.26 -15.30
C PHE A 195 -8.83 -8.71 -14.85
N LEU A 196 -9.58 -8.92 -13.77
CA LEU A 196 -9.86 -10.26 -13.27
C LEU A 196 -10.79 -11.04 -14.22
N GLN A 197 -11.79 -10.38 -14.80
CA GLN A 197 -12.68 -11.00 -15.79
C GLN A 197 -11.94 -11.36 -17.08
N GLU A 198 -11.08 -10.46 -17.58
CA GLU A 198 -10.26 -10.72 -18.75
C GLU A 198 -9.28 -11.88 -18.52
N LYS A 199 -8.73 -12.01 -17.30
CA LYS A 199 -7.88 -13.13 -16.92
C LYS A 199 -8.67 -14.45 -16.94
N GLU A 200 -9.82 -14.51 -16.28
CA GLU A 200 -10.66 -15.72 -16.26
C GLU A 200 -11.00 -16.19 -17.67
N ALA A 201 -11.38 -15.27 -18.56
CA ALA A 201 -11.69 -15.59 -19.95
C ALA A 201 -10.48 -16.08 -20.78
N ARG A 202 -9.24 -15.87 -20.34
CA ARG A 202 -8.01 -16.37 -21.01
C ARG A 202 -7.57 -17.74 -20.47
N ASP A 203 -8.05 -18.14 -19.30
CA ASP A 203 -7.73 -19.41 -18.64
C ASP A 203 -8.74 -20.53 -19.00
N ASP A 204 -9.92 -20.17 -19.52
CA ASP A 204 -10.96 -21.07 -20.08
C ASP A 204 -10.71 -21.48 -21.54
#